data_AF-A0AAV0WTS4-F1
#
_entry.id   AF-A0AAV0WTS4-F1
#
_cell.length_a   1.000
_cell.length_b   1.000
_cell.length_c   1.000
_cell.angle_alpha   90.00
_cell.angle_beta   90.00
_cell.angle_gamma   90.00
#
_symmetry.space_group_name_H-M   'P 1'
#
loop_
_entity.id
_entity.type
_entity.pdbx_description
1 polymer ?
#
loop_
_entity_poly.entity_id
_entity_poly.type
_entity_poly.pdbx_seq_one_letter_code
_entity_poly.pdbx_strand_id
1 'polypeptide(L)'
;MRQGLDTEIKYLFVHTHRVYNAEAYSYLRVSEEVRENCITYFNGGMTPAAAKTYHEVQLTSSIDDTDNMECIKQLANAQIDPTDRQIYQLFETWSHGG
;
A
#
# COMPACT_ATOMS: atom_id res chain seq x y z
N MET A 1 14.29 66.03 -20.60
CA MET A 1 13.87 64.62 -20.78
C MET A 1 13.25 64.15 -19.48
N ARG A 2 11.97 63.76 -19.47
CA ARG A 2 11.32 63.23 -18.25
C ARG A 2 11.81 61.80 -18.07
N GLN A 3 12.53 61.51 -16.99
CA GLN A 3 12.81 60.15 -16.58
C GLN A 3 11.47 59.52 -16.18
N GLY A 4 10.97 58.60 -17.00
CA GLY A 4 9.79 57.82 -16.66
C GLY A 4 10.11 56.94 -15.46
N LEU A 5 9.16 56.77 -14.56
CA LEU A 5 9.26 55.79 -13.48
C LEU A 5 9.01 54.40 -14.08
N ASP A 6 10.06 53.60 -14.23
CA ASP A 6 9.94 52.20 -14.56
C ASP A 6 9.47 51.43 -13.32
N THR A 7 8.38 50.67 -13.47
CA THR A 7 7.88 49.77 -12.44
C THR A 7 7.88 48.35 -13.00
N GLU A 8 8.73 47.50 -12.44
CA GLU A 8 8.80 46.07 -12.74
C GLU A 8 8.03 45.30 -11.66
N ILE A 9 7.00 44.53 -12.05
CA ILE A 9 6.26 43.68 -11.11
C ILE A 9 6.58 42.22 -11.42
N LYS A 10 7.25 41.53 -10.50
CA LYS A 10 7.59 40.11 -10.60
C LYS A 10 6.59 39.30 -9.78
N TYR A 11 5.80 38.47 -10.45
CA TYR A 11 4.94 37.47 -9.82
C TYR A 11 5.59 36.09 -9.93
N LEU A 12 5.85 35.46 -8.80
CA LEU A 12 6.27 34.07 -8.72
C LEU A 12 5.14 33.26 -8.08
N PHE A 13 4.48 32.42 -8.87
CA PHE A 13 3.51 31.47 -8.34
C PHE A 13 4.24 30.20 -7.93
N VAL A 14 4.41 30.00 -6.62
CA VAL A 14 4.92 28.74 -6.07
C VAL A 14 3.74 27.96 -5.51
N HIS A 15 3.47 26.81 -6.11
CA HIS A 15 2.45 25.89 -5.64
C HIS A 15 3.11 24.77 -4.83
N THR A 16 3.21 24.94 -3.52
CA THR A 16 3.66 23.88 -2.61
C THR A 16 2.45 23.09 -2.13
N HIS A 17 2.05 22.07 -2.88
CA HIS A 17 1.47 20.93 -2.20
C HIS A 17 2.62 20.17 -1.56
N ARG A 18 2.80 20.35 -0.25
CA ARG A 18 3.54 19.37 0.54
C ARG A 18 2.69 18.12 0.48
N VAL A 19 2.99 17.26 -0.49
CA VAL A 19 2.21 16.07 -0.67
C VAL A 19 2.52 15.18 0.52
N TYR A 20 1.61 15.14 1.49
CA TYR A 20 1.48 14.04 2.47
C TYR A 20 1.11 12.71 1.75
N ASN A 21 1.59 12.55 0.51
CA ASN A 21 1.44 11.35 -0.30
C ASN A 21 2.06 10.16 0.42
N ALA A 22 3.17 10.34 1.14
CA ALA A 22 3.79 9.22 1.85
C ALA A 22 2.83 8.58 2.88
N GLU A 23 2.03 9.37 3.59
CA GLU A 23 1.01 8.87 4.53
C GLU A 23 -0.23 8.36 3.79
N ALA A 24 -0.72 9.04 2.75
CA ALA A 24 -1.86 8.53 1.97
C ALA A 24 -1.53 7.21 1.25
N TYR A 25 -0.30 7.06 0.76
CA TYR A 25 0.22 5.81 0.17
C TYR A 25 0.64 4.78 1.23
N SER A 26 0.80 5.13 2.51
CA SER A 26 1.13 4.14 3.55
C SER A 26 -0.06 3.21 3.83
N TYR A 27 -1.29 3.71 3.69
CA TYR A 27 -2.50 2.88 3.71
C TYR A 27 -2.60 1.93 2.51
N LEU A 28 -1.84 2.19 1.43
CA LEU A 28 -1.69 1.29 0.28
C LEU A 28 -0.48 0.34 0.43
N ARG A 29 0.25 0.41 1.55
CA ARG A 29 1.35 -0.51 1.83
C ARG A 29 0.86 -1.67 2.67
N VAL A 30 1.13 -2.86 2.19
CA VAL A 30 1.06 -4.09 2.99
C VAL A 30 2.02 -3.95 4.16
N SER A 31 1.62 -4.40 5.34
CA SER A 31 2.51 -4.39 6.51
C SER A 31 3.75 -5.25 6.25
N GLU A 32 4.84 -4.95 6.95
CA GLU A 32 6.10 -5.68 6.75
C GLU A 32 5.95 -7.17 7.11
N GLU A 33 5.22 -7.46 8.18
CA GLU A 33 4.88 -8.83 8.60
C GLU A 33 4.12 -9.58 7.50
N VAL A 34 3.08 -8.96 6.92
CA VAL A 34 2.29 -9.60 5.85
C VAL A 34 3.13 -9.77 4.58
N ARG A 35 4.05 -8.84 4.30
CA ARG A 35 5.01 -8.96 3.20
C ARG A 35 5.93 -10.17 3.39
N GLU A 36 6.47 -10.37 4.58
CA GLU A 36 7.32 -11.53 4.92
C GLU A 36 6.56 -12.85 4.84
N ASN A 37 5.30 -12.87 5.29
CA ASN A 37 4.40 -14.02 5.14
C ASN A 37 4.18 -14.36 3.66
N CYS A 38 3.86 -13.35 2.83
CA CYS A 38 3.69 -13.55 1.39
C CYS A 38 4.96 -14.09 0.73
N ILE A 39 6.15 -13.58 1.08
CA ILE A 39 7.43 -14.10 0.58
C ILE A 39 7.62 -15.57 0.98
N THR A 40 7.25 -15.95 2.21
CA THR A 40 7.30 -17.35 2.66
C THR A 40 6.38 -18.23 1.83
N TYR A 41 5.18 -17.76 1.50
CA TYR A 41 4.24 -18.48 0.63
C TYR A 41 4.81 -18.69 -0.78
N PHE A 42 5.41 -17.64 -1.36
CA PHE A 42 6.03 -17.72 -2.68
C PHE A 42 7.24 -18.64 -2.72
N ASN A 43 8.09 -18.61 -1.68
CA ASN A 43 9.19 -19.56 -1.51
C ASN A 43 8.68 -21.02 -1.39
N GLY A 44 7.47 -21.21 -0.86
CA GLY A 44 6.76 -22.49 -0.86
C GLY A 44 6.18 -22.90 -2.22
N GLY A 45 6.39 -22.11 -3.28
CA GLY A 45 5.90 -22.37 -4.63
C GLY A 45 4.45 -21.95 -4.87
N MET A 46 3.84 -21.17 -3.96
CA MET A 46 2.47 -20.69 -4.15
C MET A 46 2.41 -19.63 -5.25
N THR A 47 1.40 -19.73 -6.11
CA THR A 47 1.06 -18.64 -7.04
C THR A 47 0.45 -17.46 -6.29
N PRO A 48 0.44 -16.25 -6.86
CA PRO A 48 -0.22 -15.08 -6.26
C PRO A 48 -1.64 -15.37 -5.74
N ALA A 49 -2.48 -16.01 -6.57
CA ALA A 49 -3.85 -16.35 -6.20
C ALA A 49 -3.91 -17.34 -5.03
N ALA A 50 -3.06 -18.38 -5.05
CA ALA A 50 -3.01 -19.36 -3.97
C ALA A 50 -2.53 -18.73 -2.65
N ALA A 51 -1.51 -17.87 -2.71
CA ALA A 51 -1.00 -17.15 -1.55
C ALA A 51 -2.06 -16.21 -0.95
N LYS A 52 -2.83 -15.51 -1.79
CA LYS A 52 -3.95 -14.66 -1.37
C LYS A 52 -4.99 -15.43 -0.59
N THR A 53 -5.51 -16.50 -1.18
CA THR A 53 -6.53 -17.34 -0.52
C THR A 53 -5.98 -18.00 0.73
N TYR A 54 -4.74 -18.47 0.71
CA TYR A 54 -4.12 -19.06 1.89
C TYR A 54 -4.01 -18.06 3.04
N HIS A 55 -3.58 -16.83 2.74
CA HIS A 55 -3.47 -15.74 3.71
C HIS A 55 -4.82 -15.38 4.35
N GLU A 56 -5.88 -15.24 3.55
CA GLU A 56 -7.24 -14.99 4.04
C GLU A 56 -7.74 -16.12 4.96
N VAL A 57 -7.44 -17.38 4.61
CA VAL A 57 -7.76 -18.53 5.46
C VAL A 57 -6.98 -18.48 6.78
N GLN A 58 -5.70 -18.11 6.76
CA GLN A 58 -4.92 -17.95 8.00
C GLN A 58 -5.51 -16.87 8.90
N LEU A 59 -5.85 -15.70 8.35
CA LEU A 59 -6.49 -14.61 9.09
C LEU A 59 -7.81 -15.07 9.74
N THR A 60 -8.69 -15.67 8.94
CA THR A 60 -10.02 -16.09 9.42
C THR A 60 -9.98 -17.30 10.36
N SER A 61 -9.03 -18.23 10.20
CA SER A 61 -8.91 -19.41 11.07
C SER A 61 -8.53 -19.09 12.52
N SER A 62 -8.00 -17.89 12.77
CA SER A 62 -7.57 -17.44 14.10
C SER A 62 -8.66 -16.71 14.90
N ILE A 63 -9.84 -16.50 14.30
CA ILE A 63 -10.92 -15.72 14.89
C ILE A 63 -12.05 -16.66 15.32
N ASP A 64 -12.46 -16.53 16.58
CA ASP A 64 -13.56 -17.31 17.16
C ASP A 64 -14.90 -16.89 16.50
N ASP A 65 -15.79 -17.84 16.21
CA ASP A 65 -17.05 -17.62 15.45
C ASP A 65 -17.97 -16.53 16.05
N THR A 66 -17.78 -16.21 17.33
CA THR A 66 -18.50 -15.17 18.06
C THR A 66 -18.12 -13.73 17.67
N ASP A 67 -16.97 -13.53 17.02
CA ASP A 67 -16.42 -12.19 16.73
C ASP A 67 -16.32 -11.87 15.22
N ASN A 68 -17.39 -12.18 14.49
CA ASN A 68 -17.53 -11.94 13.04
C ASN A 68 -17.17 -10.51 12.59
N MET A 69 -17.36 -9.50 13.45
CA MET A 69 -17.04 -8.11 13.12
C MET A 69 -15.52 -7.87 13.07
N GLU A 70 -14.73 -8.60 13.86
CA GLU A 70 -13.28 -8.51 13.83
C GLU A 70 -12.70 -9.14 12.56
N CYS A 71 -13.26 -10.28 12.14
CA CYS A 71 -12.96 -10.93 10.87
C CYS A 71 -13.18 -9.98 9.68
N ILE A 72 -14.34 -9.31 9.63
CA ILE A 72 -14.66 -8.35 8.57
C ILE A 72 -13.67 -7.18 8.55
N LYS A 73 -13.27 -6.66 9.72
CA LYS A 73 -12.29 -5.56 9.79
C LYS A 73 -10.92 -5.96 9.26
N GLN A 74 -10.46 -7.16 9.57
CA GLN A 74 -9.15 -7.64 9.10
C GLN A 74 -9.14 -7.85 7.58
N LEU A 75 -10.18 -8.49 7.03
CA LEU A 75 -10.32 -8.70 5.58
C LEU A 75 -10.53 -7.39 4.81
N ALA A 76 -11.14 -6.37 5.43
CA ALA A 76 -11.31 -5.06 4.80
C ALA A 76 -10.04 -4.18 4.85
N ASN A 77 -9.02 -4.57 5.63
CA ASN A 77 -7.82 -3.77 5.82
C ASN A 77 -6.70 -4.22 4.87
N ALA A 78 -6.44 -3.45 3.81
CA ALA A 78 -5.41 -3.75 2.81
C ALA A 78 -3.96 -3.84 3.35
N GLN A 79 -3.70 -3.37 4.57
CA GLN A 79 -2.40 -3.56 5.23
C GLN A 79 -2.25 -4.98 5.82
N ILE A 80 -3.37 -5.60 6.21
CA ILE A 80 -3.45 -6.92 6.83
C ILE A 80 -3.82 -7.97 5.78
N ASP A 81 -4.84 -7.70 4.96
CA ASP A 81 -5.30 -8.53 3.87
C ASP A 81 -5.04 -7.84 2.51
N PRO A 82 -3.89 -8.11 1.85
CA PRO A 82 -3.50 -7.38 0.67
C PRO A 82 -4.48 -7.57 -0.48
N THR A 83 -4.76 -6.52 -1.24
CA THR A 83 -5.53 -6.63 -2.49
C THR A 83 -4.81 -7.50 -3.51
N ASP A 84 -5.53 -8.04 -4.50
CA ASP A 84 -4.93 -8.82 -5.59
C ASP A 84 -3.74 -8.09 -6.22
N ARG A 85 -3.92 -6.81 -6.56
CA ARG A 85 -2.87 -6.00 -7.16
C ARG A 85 -1.60 -5.96 -6.31
N GLN A 86 -1.74 -5.82 -4.99
CA GLN A 86 -0.60 -5.79 -4.08
C GLN A 86 0.09 -7.16 -4.03
N ILE A 87 -0.65 -8.27 -4.00
CA ILE A 87 -0.06 -9.61 -4.02
C ILE A 87 0.69 -9.89 -5.31
N TYR A 88 0.13 -9.53 -6.47
CA TYR A 88 0.81 -9.67 -7.75
C TYR A 88 2.10 -8.82 -7.81
N GLN A 89 2.05 -7.58 -7.31
CA GLN A 89 3.25 -6.74 -7.21
C GLN A 89 4.32 -7.34 -6.28
N LEU A 90 3.92 -7.92 -5.15
CA LEU A 90 4.84 -8.60 -4.23
C LEU A 90 5.49 -9.82 -4.90
N PHE A 91 4.71 -10.60 -5.66
CA PHE A 91 5.22 -11.75 -6.40
C PHE A 91 6.19 -11.37 -7.53
N GLU A 92 5.89 -10.33 -8.29
CA GLU A 92 6.80 -9.78 -9.30
C GLU A 92 8.10 -9.30 -8.67
N THR A 93 8.02 -8.54 -7.57
CA THR A 93 9.19 -8.04 -6.84
C THR A 93 10.04 -9.19 -6.30
N TRP A 94 9.42 -10.20 -5.70
CA TRP A 94 10.10 -11.40 -5.20
C TRP A 94 10.78 -12.19 -6.31
N SER A 95 10.07 -12.43 -7.43
CA SER A 95 10.58 -13.25 -8.54
C SER A 95 11.73 -12.61 -9.32
N HIS A 96 11.79 -11.28 -9.34
CA HIS A 96 12.81 -10.52 -10.08
C HIS A 96 14.04 -10.17 -9.23
N GLY A 97 14.12 -10.65 -7.99
CA GLY A 97 15.23 -10.41 -7.08
C GLY A 97 15.26 -8.97 -6.59
N GLY A 98 14.42 -8.67 -5.60
CA GLY A 98 14.55 -7.44 -4.79
C GLY A 98 15.85 -7.38 -4.00
#